data_AF-A0A067EA00-F1
#
_entry.id   AF-A0A067EA00-F1
#
_cell.length_a   1.000
_cell.length_b   1.000
_cell.length_c   1.000
_cell.angle_alpha   90.00
_cell.angle_beta   90.00
_cell.angle_gamma   90.00
#
_symmetry.space_group_name_H-M   'P 1'
#
loop_
_entity.id
_entity.type
_entity.pdbx_description
1 polymer ?
#
loop_
_entity_poly.entity_id
_entity_poly.type
_entity_poly.pdbx_seq_one_letter_code
_entity_poly.pdbx_strand_id
1 'polypeptide(L)'
;MALIQFQAHATEDWLSWSCCSSSSGGCSLRKILALKPSRKNLLLKPKSSLVCKASWQELAGVLVFSAIPFTAVKAIANSPLGELLQNRMLETKKAALQDSSKFKALARQARNESLWYGEERPRWLGPIPYDYPSYLTGELPGDYGFDVAGLSKDPMAFQKYFNFEILHARWAMLGALGALVPEVLDMVGAFHLVEPVWWRVGYSKLQGETLDYLGIPGLHLAGSQGVIVIAICQALLMVGPECARYCGIEALEPLGIFLPGDINYPGGALFDPLNLSKDPVAFEELKVKEIKNGRLAMVAWLGFYIQAAFTGKGPVQNLLDHISDPLHNNLLSMVKSIAQG
;
A
#
# COMPACT_ATOMS: atom_id res chain seq x y z
N MET A 1 -2.27 -21.07 -20.01
CA MET A 1 -3.45 -21.65 -19.31
C MET A 1 -3.74 -21.04 -17.93
N ALA A 2 -2.78 -20.39 -17.26
CA ALA A 2 -3.01 -19.79 -15.92
C ALA A 2 -3.91 -18.54 -15.90
N LEU A 3 -3.96 -17.74 -16.97
CA LEU A 3 -4.89 -16.60 -17.08
C LEU A 3 -6.37 -17.03 -17.08
N ILE A 4 -6.65 -18.28 -17.45
CA ILE A 4 -8.00 -18.86 -17.44
C ILE A 4 -8.41 -19.29 -16.02
N GLN A 5 -7.46 -19.64 -15.16
CA GLN A 5 -7.76 -19.99 -13.75
C GLN A 5 -7.91 -18.76 -12.85
N PHE A 6 -7.17 -17.68 -13.12
CA PHE A 6 -7.30 -16.44 -12.33
C PHE A 6 -8.68 -15.77 -12.53
N GLN A 7 -9.23 -15.88 -13.73
CA GLN A 7 -10.56 -15.35 -14.05
C GLN A 7 -11.69 -16.29 -13.60
N ALA A 8 -11.43 -17.59 -13.40
CA ALA A 8 -12.41 -18.54 -12.87
C ALA A 8 -12.50 -18.50 -11.34
N HIS A 9 -11.39 -18.34 -10.61
CA HIS A 9 -11.39 -18.30 -9.15
C HIS A 9 -11.97 -16.98 -8.59
N ALA A 10 -11.71 -15.85 -9.25
CA ALA A 10 -12.30 -14.56 -8.87
C ALA A 10 -13.81 -14.47 -9.16
N THR A 11 -14.33 -15.26 -10.10
CA THR A 11 -15.78 -15.35 -10.36
C THR A 11 -16.51 -16.28 -9.38
N GLU A 12 -15.84 -17.28 -8.80
CA GLU A 12 -16.47 -18.16 -7.81
C GLU A 12 -16.59 -17.50 -6.42
N ASP A 13 -15.64 -16.66 -6.03
CA ASP A 13 -15.70 -15.94 -4.74
C ASP A 13 -16.77 -14.83 -4.71
N TRP A 14 -17.06 -14.19 -5.86
CA TRP A 14 -18.20 -13.25 -5.99
C TRP A 14 -19.57 -13.94 -5.98
N LEU A 15 -19.65 -15.22 -6.38
CA LEU A 15 -20.88 -16.01 -6.33
C LEU A 15 -21.14 -16.60 -4.93
N SER A 16 -20.09 -16.85 -4.15
CA SER A 16 -20.19 -17.38 -2.77
C SER A 16 -20.77 -16.36 -1.77
N TRP A 17 -20.48 -15.05 -1.93
CA TRP A 17 -21.07 -13.99 -1.10
C TRP A 17 -22.56 -13.70 -1.39
N SER A 18 -23.10 -14.21 -2.50
CA SER A 18 -24.54 -14.12 -2.81
C SER A 18 -25.35 -15.34 -2.33
N CYS A 19 -24.72 -16.33 -1.69
CA CYS A 19 -25.37 -17.56 -1.22
C CYS A 19 -25.03 -17.89 0.24
N CYS A 20 -25.24 -16.94 1.15
CA CYS A 20 -25.42 -17.21 2.59
C CYS A 20 -26.45 -16.25 3.18
N SER A 21 -27.71 -16.46 2.81
CA SER A 21 -28.88 -16.03 3.59
C SER A 21 -30.07 -16.88 3.17
N SER A 22 -30.09 -18.16 3.55
CA SER A 22 -31.30 -18.98 3.73
C SER A 22 -30.96 -20.41 4.16
N SER A 23 -30.73 -20.60 5.46
CA SER A 23 -31.15 -21.83 6.17
C SER A 23 -32.10 -21.31 7.25
N SER A 24 -33.30 -21.81 7.51
CA SER A 24 -33.76 -23.20 7.54
C SER A 24 -35.25 -23.19 7.88
N GLY A 25 -36.00 -24.19 7.41
CA GLY A 25 -37.10 -24.76 8.19
C GLY A 25 -38.52 -24.64 7.62
N GLY A 26 -39.14 -25.80 7.39
CA GLY A 26 -40.50 -26.05 7.88
C GLY A 26 -41.68 -25.84 6.93
N CYS A 27 -42.08 -26.93 6.26
CA CYS A 27 -43.45 -27.47 6.21
C CYS A 27 -44.67 -26.51 6.16
N SER A 28 -45.46 -26.56 5.08
CA SER A 28 -46.86 -27.04 5.09
C SER A 28 -47.66 -26.56 3.87
N LEU A 29 -48.23 -27.53 3.15
CA LEU A 29 -49.32 -27.35 2.18
C LEU A 29 -50.60 -26.84 2.88
N ARG A 30 -51.30 -25.86 2.28
CA ARG A 30 -52.75 -25.89 1.94
C ARG A 30 -53.38 -24.49 1.80
N LYS A 31 -54.40 -24.46 0.93
CA LYS A 31 -55.55 -23.53 0.79
C LYS A 31 -55.31 -22.29 -0.08
N ILE A 32 -55.90 -22.22 -1.29
CA ILE A 32 -57.34 -22.12 -1.68
C ILE A 32 -57.82 -20.65 -1.63
N LEU A 33 -58.59 -20.29 -2.67
CA LEU A 33 -59.38 -19.07 -2.95
C LEU A 33 -58.68 -18.07 -3.87
N ALA A 34 -58.97 -18.07 -5.18
CA ALA A 34 -60.23 -17.66 -5.82
C ALA A 34 -60.55 -16.17 -5.61
N LEU A 35 -60.56 -15.43 -6.72
CA LEU A 35 -61.63 -14.52 -7.18
C LEU A 35 -61.05 -13.36 -7.99
N LYS A 36 -61.36 -13.38 -9.28
CA LYS A 36 -61.41 -12.20 -10.17
C LYS A 36 -62.46 -11.23 -9.59
N PRO A 37 -62.31 -9.91 -9.76
CA PRO A 37 -63.06 -9.31 -10.86
C PRO A 37 -62.35 -8.18 -11.60
N SER A 38 -62.84 -7.96 -12.82
CA SER A 38 -62.52 -6.89 -13.74
C SER A 38 -63.42 -5.67 -13.48
N ARG A 39 -62.86 -4.45 -13.43
CA ARG A 39 -63.32 -3.26 -14.20
C ARG A 39 -62.59 -1.97 -13.78
N LYS A 40 -61.87 -1.43 -14.77
CA LYS A 40 -61.77 -0.02 -15.25
C LYS A 40 -61.38 1.12 -14.28
N ASN A 41 -60.26 1.74 -14.69
CA ASN A 41 -59.92 3.17 -14.79
C ASN A 41 -59.67 3.97 -13.51
N LEU A 42 -58.40 4.37 -13.28
CA LEU A 42 -58.01 5.79 -13.28
C LEU A 42 -56.47 5.97 -13.31
N LEU A 43 -56.05 6.96 -14.10
CA LEU A 43 -54.72 7.49 -14.36
C LEU A 43 -53.77 7.67 -13.14
N LEU A 44 -52.53 7.19 -13.27
CA LEU A 44 -51.33 7.80 -12.68
C LEU A 44 -50.13 7.65 -13.63
N LYS A 45 -49.47 8.77 -13.94
CA LYS A 45 -48.27 8.91 -14.79
C LYS A 45 -47.06 8.18 -14.18
N PRO A 46 -46.25 7.42 -14.96
CA PRO A 46 -44.94 6.97 -14.51
C PRO A 46 -43.86 8.04 -14.79
N LYS A 47 -43.00 8.25 -13.78
CA LYS A 47 -41.73 8.98 -13.89
C LYS A 47 -40.80 8.24 -14.86
N SER A 48 -40.08 9.03 -15.67
CA SER A 48 -39.11 8.59 -16.68
C SER A 48 -37.98 7.74 -16.07
N SER A 49 -37.95 6.46 -16.42
CA SER A 49 -36.75 5.63 -16.34
C SER A 49 -35.80 6.01 -17.48
N LEU A 50 -34.59 6.44 -17.15
CA LEU A 50 -33.46 6.56 -18.09
C LEU A 50 -33.08 5.15 -18.57
N VAL A 51 -33.75 4.66 -19.60
CA VAL A 51 -33.39 3.46 -20.33
C VAL A 51 -32.36 3.87 -21.38
N CYS A 52 -31.09 3.55 -21.13
CA CYS A 52 -30.04 3.68 -22.14
C CYS A 52 -30.30 2.63 -23.24
N LYS A 53 -30.91 3.06 -24.35
CA LYS A 53 -31.02 2.23 -25.58
C LYS A 53 -29.67 2.27 -26.30
N ALA A 54 -28.71 1.46 -25.87
CA ALA A 54 -27.56 1.16 -26.70
C ALA A 54 -28.00 0.21 -27.83
N SER A 55 -27.61 0.53 -29.07
CA SER A 55 -27.88 -0.30 -30.25
C SER A 55 -27.15 -1.64 -30.13
N TRP A 56 -27.81 -2.75 -30.49
CA TRP A 56 -27.18 -4.09 -30.54
C TRP A 56 -25.94 -4.12 -31.45
N GLN A 57 -25.84 -3.22 -32.42
CA GLN A 57 -24.70 -3.10 -33.32
C GLN A 57 -23.48 -2.46 -32.65
N GLU A 58 -23.69 -1.52 -31.72
CA GLU A 58 -22.62 -0.90 -30.92
C GLU A 58 -22.02 -1.90 -29.93
N LEU A 59 -22.88 -2.69 -29.27
CA LEU A 59 -22.45 -3.74 -28.35
C LEU A 59 -21.73 -4.88 -29.07
N ALA A 60 -22.21 -5.28 -30.25
CA ALA A 60 -21.54 -6.28 -31.08
C ALA A 60 -20.18 -5.78 -31.60
N GLY A 61 -20.09 -4.50 -32.00
CA GLY A 61 -18.84 -3.87 -32.41
C GLY A 61 -17.81 -3.88 -31.27
N VAL A 62 -18.20 -3.46 -30.06
CA VAL A 62 -17.31 -3.44 -28.88
C VAL A 62 -16.90 -4.85 -28.46
N LEU A 63 -17.79 -5.84 -28.53
CA LEU A 63 -17.46 -7.25 -28.26
C LEU A 63 -16.49 -7.83 -29.29
N VAL A 64 -16.65 -7.52 -30.57
CA VAL A 64 -15.77 -8.00 -31.63
C VAL A 64 -14.40 -7.31 -31.56
N PHE A 65 -14.36 -5.98 -31.33
CA PHE A 65 -13.11 -5.23 -31.18
C PHE A 65 -12.34 -5.60 -29.91
N SER A 66 -13.03 -6.01 -28.84
CA SER A 66 -12.36 -6.54 -27.64
C SER A 66 -11.95 -8.01 -27.80
N ALA A 67 -12.73 -8.86 -28.47
CA ALA A 67 -12.43 -10.29 -28.60
C ALA A 67 -11.31 -10.62 -29.61
N ILE A 68 -11.13 -9.83 -30.66
CA ILE A 68 -10.13 -10.09 -31.71
C ILE A 68 -8.68 -10.06 -31.15
N PRO A 69 -8.26 -9.05 -30.35
CA PRO A 69 -6.93 -9.04 -29.75
C PRO A 69 -6.67 -10.24 -28.83
N PHE A 70 -7.66 -10.62 -28.01
CA PHE A 70 -7.51 -11.76 -27.09
C PHE A 70 -7.44 -13.09 -27.83
N THR A 71 -8.24 -13.29 -28.88
CA THR A 71 -8.19 -14.51 -29.70
C THR A 71 -6.90 -14.58 -30.52
N ALA A 72 -6.38 -13.45 -31.01
CA ALA A 72 -5.09 -13.36 -31.68
C ALA A 72 -3.92 -13.71 -30.74
N VAL A 73 -3.87 -13.12 -29.54
CA VAL A 73 -2.83 -13.44 -28.53
C VAL A 73 -2.91 -14.91 -28.12
N LYS A 74 -4.12 -15.45 -27.96
CA LYS A 74 -4.32 -16.88 -27.65
C LYS A 74 -3.86 -17.80 -28.78
N ALA A 75 -4.11 -17.43 -30.04
CA ALA A 75 -3.63 -18.18 -31.19
C ALA A 75 -2.09 -18.16 -31.28
N ILE A 76 -1.47 -17.00 -30.99
CA ILE A 76 -0.01 -16.86 -30.93
C ILE A 76 0.59 -17.68 -29.78
N ALA A 77 -0.05 -17.68 -28.61
CA ALA A 77 0.39 -18.46 -27.46
C ALA A 77 0.35 -19.98 -27.72
N ASN A 78 -0.59 -20.45 -28.54
CA ASN A 78 -0.73 -21.86 -28.93
C ASN A 78 0.10 -22.22 -30.19
N SER A 79 0.87 -21.28 -30.74
CA SER A 79 1.73 -21.50 -31.90
C SER A 79 3.12 -21.99 -31.46
N PRO A 80 3.95 -22.55 -32.37
CA PRO A 80 5.33 -22.95 -32.04
C PRO A 80 6.19 -21.79 -31.53
N LEU A 81 5.87 -20.54 -31.89
CA LEU A 81 6.50 -19.35 -31.33
C LEU A 81 6.15 -19.17 -29.84
N GLY A 82 4.90 -19.42 -29.47
CA GLY A 82 4.40 -19.34 -28.09
C GLY A 82 5.06 -20.39 -27.20
N GLU A 83 5.17 -21.63 -27.67
CA GLU A 83 5.88 -22.70 -26.97
C GLU A 83 7.37 -22.38 -26.78
N LEU A 84 8.03 -21.84 -27.80
CA LEU A 84 9.44 -21.42 -27.70
C LEU A 84 9.62 -20.29 -26.69
N LEU A 85 8.74 -19.29 -26.69
CA LEU A 85 8.74 -18.20 -25.70
C LEU A 85 8.50 -18.73 -24.29
N GLN A 86 7.55 -19.66 -24.12
CA GLN A 86 7.26 -20.29 -22.84
C GLN A 86 8.47 -21.08 -22.32
N ASN A 87 9.14 -21.84 -23.18
CA ASN A 87 10.36 -22.58 -22.82
C ASN A 87 11.48 -21.62 -22.38
N ARG A 88 11.72 -20.53 -23.12
CA ARG A 88 12.70 -19.50 -22.72
C ARG A 88 12.35 -18.82 -21.40
N MET A 89 11.07 -18.54 -21.15
CA MET A 89 10.62 -18.01 -19.87
C MET A 89 10.87 -19.00 -18.74
N LEU A 90 10.57 -20.28 -18.93
CA LEU A 90 10.82 -21.32 -17.94
C LEU A 90 12.32 -21.52 -17.66
N GLU A 91 13.18 -21.45 -18.68
CA GLU A 91 14.63 -21.48 -18.51
C GLU A 91 15.14 -20.28 -17.71
N THR A 92 14.68 -19.07 -18.08
CA THR A 92 15.02 -17.84 -17.36
C THR A 92 14.55 -17.88 -15.91
N LYS A 93 13.33 -18.41 -15.67
CA LYS A 93 12.77 -18.62 -14.33
C LYS A 93 13.62 -19.59 -13.51
N LYS A 94 14.05 -20.71 -14.10
CA LYS A 94 14.93 -21.68 -13.42
C LYS A 94 16.28 -21.06 -13.06
N ALA A 95 16.90 -20.33 -13.98
CA ALA A 95 18.17 -19.64 -13.72
C ALA A 95 18.03 -18.62 -12.57
N ALA A 96 16.99 -17.78 -12.62
CA ALA A 96 16.75 -16.78 -11.58
C ALA A 96 16.39 -17.40 -10.22
N LEU A 97 15.68 -18.53 -10.18
CA LEU A 97 15.44 -19.28 -8.94
C LEU A 97 16.74 -19.85 -8.36
N GLN A 98 17.61 -20.39 -9.21
CA GLN A 98 18.92 -20.88 -8.76
C GLN A 98 19.77 -19.74 -8.19
N ASP A 99 19.82 -18.60 -8.85
CA ASP A 99 20.57 -17.44 -8.37
C ASP A 99 19.95 -16.85 -7.10
N SER A 100 18.62 -16.82 -6.97
CA SER A 100 17.92 -16.49 -5.72
C SER A 100 18.33 -17.41 -4.58
N SER A 101 18.38 -18.73 -4.82
CA SER A 101 18.74 -19.71 -3.79
C SER A 101 20.19 -19.55 -3.33
N LYS A 102 21.12 -19.30 -4.26
CA LYS A 102 22.52 -18.98 -3.94
C LYS A 102 22.60 -17.69 -3.15
N PHE A 103 21.88 -16.65 -3.57
CA PHE A 103 21.86 -15.37 -2.88
C PHE A 103 21.32 -15.50 -1.45
N LYS A 104 20.24 -16.27 -1.24
CA LYS A 104 19.69 -16.56 0.09
C LYS A 104 20.71 -17.30 0.98
N ALA A 105 21.47 -18.24 0.43
CA ALA A 105 22.53 -18.93 1.17
C ALA A 105 23.64 -17.97 1.60
N LEU A 106 24.11 -17.12 0.68
CA LEU A 106 25.12 -16.09 0.98
C LEU A 106 24.61 -15.05 1.97
N ALA A 107 23.34 -14.64 1.87
CA ALA A 107 22.70 -13.73 2.82
C ALA A 107 22.62 -14.35 4.22
N ARG A 108 22.32 -15.66 4.33
CA ARG A 108 22.36 -16.36 5.62
C ARG A 108 23.77 -16.40 6.22
N GLN A 109 24.78 -16.63 5.38
CA GLN A 109 26.18 -16.55 5.83
C GLN A 109 26.51 -15.14 6.32
N ALA A 110 26.15 -14.11 5.56
CA ALA A 110 26.36 -12.72 5.93
C ALA A 110 25.68 -12.34 7.25
N ARG A 111 24.47 -12.85 7.51
CA ARG A 111 23.77 -12.64 8.80
C ARG A 111 24.59 -13.20 9.95
N ASN A 112 25.09 -14.43 9.82
CA ASN A 112 25.89 -15.07 10.87
C ASN A 112 27.19 -14.32 11.16
N GLU A 113 27.79 -13.68 10.15
CA GLU A 113 29.02 -12.88 10.31
C GLU A 113 28.76 -11.47 10.85
N SER A 114 27.51 -10.99 10.78
CA SER A 114 27.15 -9.61 11.11
C SER A 114 26.75 -9.43 12.58
N LEU A 115 27.07 -8.26 13.12
CA LEU A 115 26.78 -7.89 14.52
C LEU A 115 25.28 -7.65 14.80
N TRP A 116 24.47 -7.49 13.76
CA TRP A 116 23.05 -7.13 13.90
C TRP A 116 22.11 -8.33 14.03
N TYR A 117 22.61 -9.54 13.78
CA TYR A 117 21.83 -10.77 13.72
C TYR A 117 22.36 -11.80 14.72
N GLY A 118 21.59 -12.86 14.97
CA GLY A 118 21.94 -13.92 15.90
C GLY A 118 21.75 -13.56 17.38
N GLU A 119 22.33 -14.36 18.27
CA GLU A 119 22.13 -14.21 19.72
C GLU A 119 22.89 -13.02 20.32
N GLU A 120 24.08 -12.73 19.78
CA GLU A 120 24.99 -11.65 20.20
C GLU A 120 24.57 -10.25 19.72
N ARG A 121 23.42 -10.15 19.03
CA ARG A 121 22.90 -8.87 18.52
C ARG A 121 22.63 -7.85 19.64
N PRO A 122 22.72 -6.55 19.34
CA PRO A 122 22.37 -5.51 20.31
C PRO A 122 20.91 -5.61 20.72
N ARG A 123 20.66 -5.52 22.03
CA ARG A 123 19.32 -5.59 22.61
C ARG A 123 18.82 -4.19 23.00
N TRP A 124 17.50 -4.00 23.08
CA TRP A 124 16.90 -2.68 23.30
C TRP A 124 17.25 -2.05 24.67
N LEU A 125 17.56 -2.86 25.68
CA LEU A 125 18.00 -2.41 27.02
C LEU A 125 19.53 -2.41 27.20
N GLY A 126 20.29 -2.80 26.17
CA GLY A 126 21.75 -2.85 26.24
C GLY A 126 22.26 -3.75 27.38
N PRO A 127 23.02 -3.22 28.36
CA PRO A 127 23.64 -4.01 29.42
C PRO A 127 22.70 -4.37 30.59
N ILE A 128 21.47 -3.86 30.62
CA ILE A 128 20.54 -4.10 31.71
C ILE A 128 20.01 -5.54 31.62
N PRO A 129 20.05 -6.35 32.70
CA PRO A 129 19.55 -7.71 32.68
C PRO A 129 18.05 -7.72 32.41
N TYR A 130 17.65 -8.42 31.36
CA TYR A 130 16.26 -8.58 30.94
C TYR A 130 16.06 -9.99 30.37
N ASP A 131 14.90 -10.59 30.66
CA ASP A 131 14.55 -11.91 30.15
C ASP A 131 13.99 -11.77 28.72
N TYR A 132 14.83 -12.06 27.73
CA TYR A 132 14.45 -11.91 26.32
C TYR A 132 13.61 -13.10 25.86
N PRO A 133 12.53 -12.86 25.08
CA PRO A 133 11.72 -13.95 24.56
C PRO A 133 12.51 -14.89 23.65
N SER A 134 12.40 -16.20 23.88
CA SER A 134 13.16 -17.25 23.16
C SER A 134 12.79 -17.37 21.68
N TYR A 135 11.59 -16.96 21.28
CA TYR A 135 11.15 -16.96 19.88
C TYR A 135 11.76 -15.83 19.05
N LEU A 136 12.41 -14.84 19.68
CA LEU A 136 13.16 -13.79 18.98
C LEU A 136 14.62 -14.21 18.83
N THR A 137 14.92 -14.88 17.73
CA THR A 137 16.24 -15.47 17.43
C THR A 137 17.22 -14.50 16.79
N GLY A 138 16.77 -13.33 16.31
CA GLY A 138 17.64 -12.39 15.60
C GLY A 138 17.82 -12.70 14.12
N GLU A 139 16.85 -13.40 13.52
CA GLU A 139 16.87 -13.73 12.08
C GLU A 139 16.42 -12.57 11.17
N LEU A 140 15.57 -11.69 11.71
CA LEU A 140 15.04 -10.53 10.99
C LEU A 140 15.86 -9.26 11.27
N PRO A 141 15.98 -8.36 10.29
CA PRO A 141 16.69 -7.09 10.48
C PRO A 141 15.98 -6.24 11.55
N GLY A 142 16.77 -5.64 12.44
CA GLY A 142 16.24 -4.75 13.48
C GLY A 142 15.60 -5.48 14.67
N ASP A 143 15.83 -6.78 14.83
CA ASP A 143 15.40 -7.50 16.04
C ASP A 143 16.26 -7.10 17.24
N TYR A 144 15.72 -6.27 18.14
CA TYR A 144 16.36 -5.92 19.41
C TYR A 144 15.76 -6.64 20.63
N GLY A 145 14.93 -7.67 20.40
CA GLY A 145 14.27 -8.41 21.47
C GLY A 145 13.16 -7.63 22.18
N PHE A 146 12.54 -6.65 21.52
CA PHE A 146 11.47 -5.83 22.08
C PHE A 146 10.09 -6.42 21.75
N ASP A 147 9.55 -7.24 22.67
CA ASP A 147 8.16 -7.72 22.62
C ASP A 147 7.61 -7.87 24.05
N VAL A 148 7.41 -6.74 24.73
CA VAL A 148 6.89 -6.72 26.11
C VAL A 148 5.45 -7.23 26.19
N ALA A 149 4.67 -7.05 25.12
CA ALA A 149 3.27 -7.48 25.05
C ALA A 149 3.09 -8.95 24.65
N GLY A 150 4.15 -9.61 24.15
CA GLY A 150 4.10 -11.01 23.72
C GLY A 150 3.22 -11.24 22.50
N LEU A 151 3.13 -10.27 21.59
CA LEU A 151 2.26 -10.34 20.41
C LEU A 151 2.79 -11.29 19.34
N SER A 152 4.11 -11.53 19.33
CA SER A 152 4.80 -12.21 18.22
C SER A 152 5.17 -13.67 18.49
N LYS A 153 4.42 -14.36 19.37
CA LYS A 153 4.71 -15.75 19.75
C LYS A 153 4.53 -16.75 18.60
N ASP A 154 3.55 -16.52 17.74
CA ASP A 154 3.29 -17.36 16.56
C ASP A 154 4.18 -16.92 15.40
N PRO A 155 5.02 -17.80 14.81
CA PRO A 155 5.91 -17.45 13.71
C PRO A 155 5.15 -16.90 12.48
N MET A 156 3.93 -17.37 12.23
CA MET A 156 3.12 -16.88 11.10
C MET A 156 2.61 -15.46 11.34
N ALA A 157 2.16 -15.16 12.55
CA ALA A 157 1.78 -13.80 12.94
C ALA A 157 2.98 -12.86 12.93
N PHE A 158 4.13 -13.32 13.42
CA PHE A 158 5.37 -12.53 13.46
C PHE A 158 5.81 -12.06 12.08
N GLN A 159 5.82 -12.95 11.08
CA GLN A 159 6.15 -12.56 9.69
C GLN A 159 5.15 -11.53 9.12
N LYS A 160 3.86 -11.65 9.45
CA LYS A 160 2.85 -10.67 9.03
C LYS A 160 3.08 -9.30 9.69
N TYR A 161 3.38 -9.27 10.99
CA TYR A 161 3.68 -8.03 11.68
C TYR A 161 4.94 -7.36 11.14
N PHE A 162 5.97 -8.12 10.80
CA PHE A 162 7.17 -7.59 10.16
C PHE A 162 6.86 -6.98 8.77
N ASN A 163 6.03 -7.64 7.97
CA ASN A 163 5.59 -7.09 6.68
C ASN A 163 4.83 -5.76 6.86
N PHE A 164 3.93 -5.70 7.85
CA PHE A 164 3.24 -4.45 8.17
C PHE A 164 4.19 -3.38 8.66
N GLU A 165 5.17 -3.73 9.50
CA GLU A 165 6.16 -2.80 10.02
C GLU A 165 6.96 -2.13 8.90
N ILE A 166 7.47 -2.91 7.94
CA ILE A 166 8.20 -2.38 6.78
C ILE A 166 7.33 -1.44 5.95
N LEU A 167 6.07 -1.79 5.71
CA LEU A 167 5.16 -0.95 4.93
C LEU A 167 4.89 0.38 5.64
N HIS A 168 4.55 0.34 6.94
CA HIS A 168 4.35 1.55 7.72
C HIS A 168 5.62 2.40 7.79
N ALA A 169 6.79 1.78 7.92
CA ALA A 169 8.09 2.45 7.87
C ALA A 169 8.31 3.20 6.54
N ARG A 170 8.08 2.54 5.41
CA ARG A 170 8.25 3.16 4.06
C ARG A 170 7.30 4.33 3.86
N TRP A 171 6.03 4.17 4.22
CA TRP A 171 5.05 5.24 4.14
C TRP A 171 5.36 6.40 5.09
N ALA A 172 5.82 6.11 6.31
CA ALA A 172 6.19 7.13 7.28
C ALA A 172 7.44 7.91 6.84
N MET A 173 8.43 7.26 6.22
CA MET A 173 9.60 7.96 5.66
C MET A 173 9.18 8.98 4.59
N LEU A 174 8.28 8.58 3.68
CA LEU A 174 7.75 9.49 2.64
C LEU A 174 6.85 10.57 3.24
N GLY A 175 6.00 10.22 4.21
CA GLY A 175 5.09 11.15 4.89
C GLY A 175 5.86 12.22 5.68
N ALA A 176 6.84 11.82 6.48
CA ALA A 176 7.67 12.74 7.25
C ALA A 176 8.46 13.68 6.34
N LEU A 177 9.07 13.16 5.26
CA LEU A 177 9.76 14.00 4.27
C LEU A 177 8.77 14.96 3.57
N GLY A 178 7.60 14.47 3.16
CA GLY A 178 6.57 15.25 2.49
C GLY A 178 5.93 16.33 3.35
N ALA A 179 5.94 16.20 4.68
CA ALA A 179 5.50 17.25 5.59
C ALA A 179 6.58 18.31 5.85
N LEU A 180 7.85 17.91 5.91
CA LEU A 180 8.96 18.83 6.22
C LEU A 180 9.37 19.67 5.01
N VAL A 181 9.45 19.06 3.82
CA VAL A 181 10.01 19.72 2.63
C VAL A 181 9.23 20.98 2.23
N PRO A 182 7.87 20.98 2.15
CA PRO A 182 7.12 22.18 1.79
C PRO A 182 7.32 23.33 2.79
N GLU A 183 7.32 23.03 4.09
CA GLU A 183 7.57 24.04 5.15
C GLU A 183 8.97 24.64 5.04
N VAL A 184 9.99 23.80 4.80
CA VAL A 184 11.37 24.28 4.63
C VAL A 184 11.51 25.13 3.36
N LEU A 185 10.91 24.72 2.25
CA LEU A 185 11.01 25.44 0.97
C LEU A 185 10.37 26.83 1.03
N ASP A 186 9.22 26.94 1.70
CA ASP A 186 8.52 28.21 1.90
C ASP A 186 9.34 29.16 2.81
N MET A 187 9.93 28.63 3.89
CA MET A 187 10.80 29.43 4.78
C MET A 187 12.10 29.91 4.12
N VAL A 188 12.69 29.10 3.24
CA VAL A 188 13.88 29.51 2.47
C VAL A 188 13.52 30.55 1.39
N GLY A 189 12.24 30.73 1.08
CA GLY A 189 11.76 31.66 0.06
C GLY A 189 12.07 31.20 -1.37
N ALA A 190 12.35 29.90 -1.56
CA ALA A 190 12.63 29.33 -2.87
C ALA A 190 11.36 29.24 -3.74
N PHE A 191 10.21 29.00 -3.09
CA PHE A 191 8.90 28.93 -3.73
C PHE A 191 7.85 29.53 -2.78
N HIS A 192 6.93 30.34 -3.29
CA HIS A 192 5.81 30.84 -2.51
C HIS A 192 4.68 29.82 -2.54
N LEU A 193 4.48 29.10 -1.43
CA LEU A 193 3.38 28.15 -1.30
C LEU A 193 2.19 28.86 -0.64
N VAL A 194 0.98 28.60 -1.14
CA VAL A 194 -0.25 29.18 -0.57
C VAL A 194 -0.47 28.69 0.86
N GLU A 195 -0.24 27.40 1.10
CA GLU A 195 -0.29 26.80 2.43
C GLU A 195 0.82 25.74 2.56
N PRO A 196 1.89 26.01 3.33
CA PRO A 196 3.02 25.08 3.48
C PRO A 196 2.76 24.01 4.55
N VAL A 197 1.80 24.23 5.46
CA VAL A 197 1.57 23.36 6.62
C VAL A 197 0.80 22.11 6.21
N TRP A 198 1.45 20.94 6.33
CA TRP A 198 0.99 19.65 5.79
C TRP A 198 -0.47 19.28 6.12
N TRP A 199 -0.97 19.62 7.31
CA TRP A 199 -2.34 19.28 7.73
C TRP A 199 -3.40 20.30 7.30
N ARG A 200 -3.01 21.53 6.94
CA ARG A 200 -3.91 22.58 6.44
C ARG A 200 -4.14 22.50 4.93
N VAL A 201 -3.18 21.93 4.19
CA VAL A 201 -3.21 21.82 2.71
C VAL A 201 -4.55 21.27 2.19
N GLY A 202 -5.06 20.20 2.80
CA GLY A 202 -6.33 19.59 2.38
C GLY A 202 -7.54 20.49 2.59
N TYR A 203 -7.52 21.30 3.64
CA TYR A 203 -8.59 22.25 3.94
C TYR A 203 -8.58 23.44 2.97
N SER A 204 -7.40 24.03 2.71
CA SER A 204 -7.26 25.14 1.75
C SER A 204 -7.75 24.73 0.35
N LYS A 205 -7.52 23.47 -0.04
CA LYS A 205 -8.04 22.92 -1.30
C LYS A 205 -9.58 22.86 -1.35
N LEU A 206 -10.23 22.51 -0.25
CA LEU A 206 -11.71 22.47 -0.16
C LEU A 206 -12.33 23.86 -0.21
N GLN A 207 -11.61 24.88 0.28
CA GLN A 207 -12.05 26.28 0.22
C GLN A 207 -12.02 26.87 -1.20
N GLY A 208 -11.50 26.12 -2.17
CA GLY A 208 -11.52 26.51 -3.59
C GLY A 208 -10.27 27.25 -4.05
N GLU A 209 -9.23 27.33 -3.21
CA GLU A 209 -7.95 27.85 -3.63
C GLU A 209 -7.30 26.92 -4.65
N THR A 210 -6.72 27.51 -5.70
CA THR A 210 -5.94 26.76 -6.70
C THR A 210 -4.66 26.29 -6.03
N LEU A 211 -4.46 24.97 -6.00
CA LEU A 211 -3.25 24.39 -5.44
C LEU A 211 -2.19 24.39 -6.54
N ASP A 212 -1.26 25.34 -6.46
CA ASP A 212 -0.14 25.41 -7.37
C ASP A 212 0.95 24.47 -6.87
N TYR A 213 1.32 23.49 -7.70
CA TYR A 213 2.44 22.62 -7.39
C TYR A 213 3.73 23.43 -7.46
N LEU A 214 4.41 23.59 -6.31
CA LEU A 214 5.64 24.40 -6.14
C LEU A 214 5.48 25.88 -6.53
N GLY A 215 4.26 26.43 -6.53
CA GLY A 215 4.02 27.84 -6.85
C GLY A 215 4.27 28.23 -8.32
N ILE A 216 4.36 27.25 -9.23
CA ILE A 216 4.55 27.51 -10.67
C ILE A 216 3.18 27.74 -11.32
N PRO A 217 2.91 28.94 -11.89
CA PRO A 217 1.66 29.26 -12.56
C PRO A 217 1.58 28.49 -13.89
N GLY A 218 0.89 27.35 -13.89
CA GLY A 218 0.76 26.47 -15.06
C GLY A 218 0.47 25.02 -14.72
N LEU A 219 0.80 24.58 -13.50
CA LEU A 219 0.46 23.26 -12.97
C LEU A 219 -0.79 23.33 -12.08
N HIS A 220 -1.87 23.88 -12.63
CA HIS A 220 -3.13 24.05 -11.92
C HIS A 220 -3.82 22.70 -11.74
N LEU A 221 -3.66 22.09 -10.57
CA LEU A 221 -4.53 21.00 -10.15
C LEU A 221 -5.91 21.61 -9.94
N ALA A 222 -6.86 21.26 -10.82
CA ALA A 222 -8.24 21.75 -10.89
C ALA A 222 -8.84 22.08 -9.50
N GLY A 223 -9.60 23.18 -9.38
CA GLY A 223 -10.10 23.80 -8.12
C GLY A 223 -10.87 22.88 -7.15
N SER A 224 -11.86 23.40 -6.41
CA SER A 224 -12.58 22.58 -5.40
C SER A 224 -13.23 21.31 -5.98
N GLN A 225 -13.68 21.34 -7.25
CA GLN A 225 -14.21 20.17 -7.97
C GLN A 225 -13.15 19.11 -8.33
N GLY A 226 -11.86 19.47 -8.32
CA GLY A 226 -10.76 18.57 -8.63
C GLY A 226 -10.44 17.55 -7.54
N VAL A 227 -10.86 17.79 -6.29
CA VAL A 227 -10.55 16.88 -5.15
C VAL A 227 -11.14 15.49 -5.37
N ILE A 228 -12.37 15.40 -5.87
CA ILE A 228 -13.03 14.12 -6.15
C ILE A 228 -12.32 13.40 -7.29
N VAL A 229 -11.89 14.13 -8.32
CA VAL A 229 -11.14 13.56 -9.45
C VAL A 229 -9.80 13.01 -8.98
N ILE A 230 -9.06 13.77 -8.17
CA ILE A 230 -7.79 13.35 -7.58
C ILE A 230 -7.99 12.11 -6.71
N ALA A 231 -9.02 12.07 -5.87
CA ALA A 231 -9.31 10.91 -5.02
C ALA A 231 -9.64 9.65 -5.84
N ILE A 232 -10.43 9.77 -6.91
CA ILE A 232 -10.74 8.65 -7.82
C ILE A 232 -9.49 8.20 -8.57
N CYS A 233 -8.71 9.14 -9.12
CA CYS A 233 -7.45 8.82 -9.79
C CYS A 233 -6.48 8.13 -8.84
N GLN A 234 -6.35 8.62 -7.59
CA GLN A 234 -5.51 8.01 -6.57
C GLN A 234 -5.99 6.60 -6.24
N ALA A 235 -7.31 6.40 -6.02
CA ALA A 235 -7.84 5.06 -5.76
C ALA A 235 -7.56 4.09 -6.91
N LEU A 236 -7.81 4.50 -8.16
CA LEU A 236 -7.55 3.68 -9.34
C LEU A 236 -6.05 3.37 -9.51
N LEU A 237 -5.19 4.36 -9.30
CA LEU A 237 -3.73 4.19 -9.43
C LEU A 237 -3.12 3.38 -8.30
N MET A 238 -3.68 3.42 -7.08
CA MET A 238 -3.18 2.66 -5.93
C MET A 238 -3.68 1.21 -5.91
N VAL A 239 -4.86 0.94 -6.47
CA VAL A 239 -5.42 -0.43 -6.53
C VAL A 239 -4.51 -1.38 -7.30
N GLY A 240 -3.95 -0.95 -8.44
CA GLY A 240 -3.07 -1.79 -9.26
C GLY A 240 -1.82 -2.28 -8.48
N PRO A 241 -0.98 -1.37 -7.98
CA PRO A 241 0.21 -1.73 -7.20
C PRO A 241 -0.09 -2.49 -5.91
N GLU A 242 -1.16 -2.14 -5.17
CA GLU A 242 -1.51 -2.86 -3.94
C GLU A 242 -2.00 -4.29 -4.23
N CYS A 243 -2.79 -4.48 -5.29
CA CYS A 243 -3.17 -5.81 -5.76
C CYS A 243 -1.95 -6.61 -6.24
N ALA A 244 -1.02 -5.99 -6.98
CA ALA A 244 0.21 -6.64 -7.40
C ALA A 244 1.09 -7.06 -6.21
N ARG A 245 1.12 -6.24 -5.16
CA ARG A 245 1.81 -6.56 -3.90
C ARG A 245 1.11 -7.69 -3.14
N TYR A 246 -0.22 -7.70 -3.09
CA TYR A 246 -1.01 -8.72 -2.39
C TYR A 246 -0.95 -10.08 -3.07
N CYS A 247 -1.15 -10.12 -4.39
CA CYS A 247 -1.08 -11.35 -5.19
C CYS A 247 0.35 -11.89 -5.31
N GLY A 248 1.37 -11.09 -4.96
CA GLY A 248 2.76 -11.50 -4.96
C GLY A 248 3.32 -11.81 -6.35
N ILE A 249 4.49 -12.46 -6.36
CA ILE A 249 5.33 -12.77 -7.54
C ILE A 249 4.55 -13.50 -8.66
N GLU A 250 3.44 -14.16 -8.33
CA GLU A 250 2.57 -14.88 -9.27
C GLU A 250 1.78 -13.94 -10.21
N ALA A 251 1.52 -12.70 -9.81
CA ALA A 251 0.82 -11.73 -10.65
C ALA A 251 1.68 -11.16 -11.80
N LEU A 252 3.01 -11.18 -11.66
CA LEU A 252 3.96 -10.70 -12.69
C LEU A 252 4.49 -11.81 -13.59
N GLU A 253 4.25 -13.08 -13.24
CA GLU A 253 4.56 -14.24 -14.08
C GLU A 253 3.98 -14.14 -15.52
N PRO A 254 2.72 -13.70 -15.74
CA PRO A 254 2.19 -13.51 -17.09
C PRO A 254 2.79 -12.31 -17.85
N LEU A 255 3.48 -11.39 -17.16
CA LEU A 255 4.17 -10.23 -17.77
C LEU A 255 5.64 -10.54 -18.14
N GLY A 256 6.14 -11.74 -17.82
CA GLY A 256 7.52 -12.14 -18.12
C GLY A 256 8.58 -11.47 -17.23
N ILE A 257 8.16 -10.76 -16.18
CA ILE A 257 9.06 -10.11 -15.22
C ILE A 257 9.15 -11.01 -13.99
N PHE A 258 10.23 -11.77 -13.89
CA PHE A 258 10.48 -12.64 -12.75
C PHE A 258 11.24 -11.87 -11.67
N LEU A 259 10.61 -11.65 -10.52
CA LEU A 259 11.25 -11.06 -9.35
C LEU A 259 11.61 -12.18 -8.36
N PRO A 260 12.88 -12.64 -8.35
CA PRO A 260 13.35 -13.71 -7.46
C PRO A 260 13.43 -13.31 -5.98
N GLY A 261 13.10 -12.06 -5.65
CA GLY A 261 13.19 -11.49 -4.32
C GLY A 261 12.16 -12.04 -3.33
N ASP A 262 12.22 -11.52 -2.11
CA ASP A 262 11.22 -11.81 -1.07
C ASP A 262 10.05 -10.82 -1.18
N ILE A 263 8.93 -11.10 -0.51
CA ILE A 263 7.72 -10.26 -0.54
C ILE A 263 8.04 -8.80 -0.16
N ASN A 264 8.92 -8.60 0.82
CA ASN A 264 9.34 -7.27 1.26
C ASN A 264 10.46 -6.66 0.41
N TYR A 265 11.22 -7.51 -0.28
CA TYR A 265 12.43 -7.19 -1.03
C TYR A 265 12.37 -7.81 -2.42
N PRO A 266 11.49 -7.32 -3.30
CA PRO A 266 11.25 -7.93 -4.61
C PRO A 266 12.48 -7.88 -5.52
N GLY A 267 13.37 -6.90 -5.31
CA GLY A 267 14.63 -6.75 -6.05
C GLY A 267 14.43 -6.53 -7.55
N GLY A 268 15.47 -6.84 -8.32
CA GLY A 268 15.47 -6.72 -9.78
C GLY A 268 15.70 -5.28 -10.28
N ALA A 269 15.91 -5.15 -11.59
CA ALA A 269 16.31 -3.89 -12.22
C ALA A 269 15.25 -2.77 -12.10
N LEU A 270 13.97 -3.11 -11.84
CA LEU A 270 12.90 -2.13 -11.68
C LEU A 270 12.90 -1.46 -10.31
N PHE A 271 13.18 -2.21 -9.24
CA PHE A 271 13.14 -1.72 -7.86
C PHE A 271 14.53 -1.42 -7.29
N ASP A 272 15.60 -1.84 -7.97
CA ASP A 272 16.99 -1.52 -7.64
C ASP A 272 17.78 -1.13 -8.90
N PRO A 273 17.56 0.08 -9.46
CA PRO A 273 18.27 0.54 -10.66
C PRO A 273 19.77 0.79 -10.41
N LEU A 274 20.13 1.14 -9.18
CA LEU A 274 21.52 1.36 -8.76
C LEU A 274 22.23 0.05 -8.38
N ASN A 275 21.48 -1.05 -8.32
CA ASN A 275 21.99 -2.39 -8.14
C ASN A 275 22.82 -2.53 -6.84
N LEU A 276 22.35 -1.90 -5.76
CA LEU A 276 22.98 -1.94 -4.44
C LEU A 276 22.77 -3.27 -3.71
N SER A 277 21.88 -4.13 -4.21
CA SER A 277 21.55 -5.43 -3.64
C SER A 277 22.43 -6.60 -4.09
N LYS A 278 23.45 -6.38 -4.94
CA LYS A 278 24.33 -7.47 -5.44
C LYS A 278 25.13 -8.15 -4.34
N ASP A 279 25.68 -7.36 -3.42
CA ASP A 279 26.53 -7.87 -2.35
C ASP A 279 25.65 -8.27 -1.16
N PRO A 280 25.59 -9.57 -0.81
CA PRO A 280 24.67 -10.07 0.21
C PRO A 280 24.98 -9.50 1.60
N VAL A 281 26.26 -9.24 1.89
CA VAL A 281 26.72 -8.64 3.16
C VAL A 281 26.22 -7.20 3.29
N ALA A 282 26.51 -6.35 2.30
CA ALA A 282 26.06 -4.97 2.28
C ALA A 282 24.52 -4.88 2.26
N PHE A 283 23.86 -5.80 1.54
CA PHE A 283 22.41 -5.83 1.44
C PHE A 283 21.73 -6.11 2.79
N GLU A 284 22.22 -7.05 3.59
CA GLU A 284 21.66 -7.29 4.93
C GLU A 284 21.88 -6.10 5.87
N GLU A 285 23.02 -5.41 5.78
CA GLU A 285 23.24 -4.15 6.52
C GLU A 285 22.30 -3.04 6.06
N LEU A 286 22.02 -2.93 4.76
CA LEU A 286 21.07 -1.96 4.21
C LEU A 286 19.64 -2.20 4.70
N LYS A 287 19.21 -3.46 4.87
CA LYS A 287 17.91 -3.78 5.48
C LYS A 287 17.82 -3.28 6.91
N VAL A 288 18.89 -3.44 7.70
CA VAL A 288 18.96 -2.91 9.06
C VAL A 288 18.90 -1.38 9.06
N LYS A 289 19.57 -0.72 8.11
CA LYS A 289 19.49 0.74 7.94
C LYS A 289 18.09 1.19 7.55
N GLU A 290 17.42 0.49 6.65
CA GLU A 290 16.05 0.78 6.22
C GLU A 290 15.08 0.73 7.41
N ILE A 291 15.07 -0.36 8.19
CA ILE A 291 14.12 -0.50 9.30
C ILE A 291 14.40 0.50 10.43
N LYS A 292 15.67 0.84 10.69
CA LYS A 292 16.03 1.83 11.71
C LYS A 292 15.57 3.24 11.32
N ASN A 293 15.81 3.66 10.09
CA ASN A 293 15.30 4.93 9.57
C ASN A 293 13.77 4.93 9.51
N GLY A 294 13.18 3.79 9.12
CA GLY A 294 11.74 3.57 9.09
C GLY A 294 11.06 3.74 10.45
N ARG A 295 11.58 3.07 11.49
CA ARG A 295 11.07 3.20 12.87
C ARG A 295 11.21 4.62 13.40
N LEU A 296 12.34 5.27 13.14
CA LEU A 296 12.53 6.68 13.48
C LEU A 296 11.47 7.55 12.80
N ALA A 297 11.20 7.33 11.51
CA ALA A 297 10.19 8.07 10.76
C ALA A 297 8.77 7.80 11.26
N MET A 298 8.42 6.56 11.64
CA MET A 298 7.11 6.26 12.24
C MET A 298 6.89 7.02 13.56
N VAL A 299 7.91 7.08 14.41
CA VAL A 299 7.87 7.85 15.66
C VAL A 299 7.80 9.34 15.38
N ALA A 300 8.57 9.85 14.42
CA ALA A 300 8.54 11.25 14.01
C ALA A 300 7.17 11.65 13.46
N TRP A 301 6.55 10.81 12.63
CA TRP A 301 5.22 11.03 12.06
C TRP A 301 4.14 11.10 13.15
N LEU A 302 4.20 10.19 14.14
CA LEU A 302 3.33 10.26 15.32
C LEU A 302 3.57 11.57 16.11
N GLY A 303 4.84 11.97 16.26
CA GLY A 303 5.22 13.24 16.86
C GLY A 303 4.61 14.44 16.14
N PHE A 304 4.65 14.46 14.81
CA PHE A 304 4.06 15.53 14.00
C PHE A 304 2.55 15.64 14.18
N TYR A 305 1.84 14.51 14.25
CA TYR A 305 0.40 14.53 14.55
C TYR A 305 0.10 15.15 15.92
N ILE A 306 0.80 14.70 16.96
CA ILE A 306 0.59 15.17 18.33
C ILE A 306 0.94 16.65 18.44
N GLN A 307 2.07 17.07 17.87
CA GLN A 307 2.50 18.47 17.88
C GLN A 307 1.52 19.36 17.12
N ALA A 308 1.06 18.95 15.93
CA ALA A 308 0.08 19.70 15.15
C ALA A 308 -1.25 19.85 15.90
N ALA A 309 -1.72 18.80 16.56
CA ALA A 309 -2.97 18.82 17.32
C ALA A 309 -2.95 19.82 18.49
N PHE A 310 -1.82 19.96 19.18
CA PHE A 310 -1.72 20.85 20.34
C PHE A 310 -1.23 22.27 20.02
N THR A 311 -0.29 22.43 19.07
CA THR A 311 0.30 23.74 18.75
C THR A 311 -0.43 24.47 17.63
N GLY A 312 -1.11 23.74 16.74
CA GLY A 312 -1.67 24.31 15.52
C GLY A 312 -0.61 24.87 14.55
N LYS A 313 0.66 24.50 14.73
CA LYS A 313 1.79 24.92 13.89
C LYS A 313 2.42 23.71 13.18
N GLY A 314 3.20 23.99 12.13
CA GLY A 314 4.00 23.00 11.44
C GLY A 314 5.16 22.47 12.30
N PRO A 315 5.64 21.23 12.08
CA PRO A 315 6.77 20.68 12.81
C PRO A 315 8.05 21.53 12.67
N VAL A 316 8.30 22.15 11.51
CA VAL A 316 9.52 22.96 11.33
C VAL A 316 9.42 24.26 12.11
N GLN A 317 8.25 24.89 12.10
CA GLN A 317 8.01 26.09 12.93
C GLN A 317 8.17 25.80 14.42
N ASN A 318 7.61 24.67 14.89
CA ASN A 318 7.77 24.25 16.29
C ASN A 318 9.23 24.00 16.65
N LEU A 319 10.03 23.46 15.73
CA LEU A 319 11.46 23.27 15.93
C LEU A 319 12.18 24.62 16.04
N LEU A 320 11.89 25.58 15.17
CA LEU A 320 12.48 26.92 15.22
C LEU A 320 12.12 27.67 16.50
N ASP A 321 10.85 27.62 16.90
CA ASP A 321 10.37 28.24 18.14
C ASP A 321 11.02 27.58 19.38
N HIS A 322 11.27 26.26 19.34
CA HIS A 322 11.98 25.58 20.41
C HIS A 322 13.48 25.93 20.44
N ILE A 323 14.12 26.08 19.28
CA ILE A 323 15.54 26.46 19.18
C ILE A 323 15.75 27.90 19.65
N SER A 324 14.81 28.81 19.37
CA SER A 324 14.90 30.20 19.81
C SER A 324 14.75 30.34 21.34
N ASP A 325 13.78 29.65 21.94
CA ASP A 325 13.51 29.70 23.39
C ASP A 325 13.19 28.31 23.99
N PRO A 326 14.22 27.48 24.27
CA PRO A 326 14.01 26.08 24.68
C PRO A 326 13.25 25.90 26.00
N LEU A 327 13.39 26.87 26.92
CA LEU A 327 12.79 26.81 28.25
C LEU A 327 11.30 27.21 28.26
N HIS A 328 10.90 28.09 27.34
CA HIS A 328 9.53 28.61 27.27
C HIS A 328 8.69 27.87 26.23
N ASN A 329 9.29 27.39 25.15
CA ASN A 329 8.59 26.70 24.05
C ASN A 329 8.84 25.19 24.15
N ASN A 330 8.29 24.53 25.17
CA ASN A 330 8.45 23.09 25.37
C ASN A 330 7.11 22.40 25.65
N LEU A 331 7.15 21.08 25.78
CA LEU A 331 5.95 20.29 26.07
C LEU A 331 5.28 20.70 27.39
N LEU A 332 6.05 21.09 28.40
CA LEU A 332 5.52 21.45 29.72
C LEU A 332 4.75 22.77 29.68
N SER A 333 5.24 23.77 28.95
CA SER A 333 4.51 25.03 28.77
C SER A 333 3.23 24.84 27.96
N MET A 334 3.26 23.94 26.97
CA MET A 334 2.07 23.53 26.20
C MET A 334 1.03 22.84 27.09
N VAL A 335 1.45 21.85 27.90
CA VAL A 335 0.56 21.15 28.84
C VAL A 335 -0.03 22.10 29.87
N LYS A 336 0.77 23.05 30.37
CA LYS A 336 0.29 24.09 31.29
C LYS A 336 -0.77 24.98 30.64
N SER A 337 -0.56 25.38 29.38
CA SER A 337 -1.53 26.17 28.61
C SER A 337 -2.86 25.43 28.46
N ILE A 338 -2.82 24.14 28.12
CA ILE A 338 -4.01 23.29 27.97
C ILE A 338 -4.75 23.12 29.31
N ALA A 339 -4.03 22.97 30.43
CA ALA A 339 -4.64 22.81 31.74
C ALA A 339 -5.29 24.09 32.29
N GLN A 340 -5.02 25.25 31.69
CA GLN A 340 -5.54 26.56 32.10
C GLN A 340 -6.71 27.06 31.23
N GLY A 341 -6.99 26.41 30.10
CA GLY A 341 -8.12 26.71 29.20
C GLY A 341 -9.29 25.77 29.42
#